data_AF-A0A4Q0M5F1-F1
#
_entry.id   AF-A0A4Q0M5F1-F1
#
_cell.length_a   1.000
_cell.length_b   1.000
_cell.length_c   1.000
_cell.angle_alpha   90.00
_cell.angle_beta   90.00
_cell.angle_gamma   90.00
#
_symmetry.space_group_name_H-M   'P 1'
#
loop_
_entity.id
_entity.type
_entity.pdbx_description
1 polymer ?
#
loop_
_entity_poly.entity_id
_entity_poly.type
_entity_poly.pdbx_seq_one_letter_code
_entity_poly.pdbx_strand_id
1 'polypeptide(L)'
;MIKKHLIACSVILALIISSKIFISRNAATHNNSFPQTVDFPSPQEKKVSSSKPEFRFADEKVPLHNKKVSLKMSRYLKANSFKHIQTDRLHHTAARWFPVIEPILKRHGIPEDFKYVPLVESGLLGGTSPKGASGYWQFMPQTARTYGLRVNKSIDERQDLKKSTVAACRYLRSLYKEFNNWTLVAAAYNIGENSLRQQMTAQGHRNYFKMRLNRETASYVYKLVSMKEIIENPLKYGYAARNKNLLAQKVQDKPEPLKHFLSRGVERDALKAMSLEQPEVM
;
A
#
# COMPACT_ATOMS: atom_id res chain seq x y z
N MET A 1 20.96 -40.62 10.67
CA MET A 1 21.44 -39.23 10.84
C MET A 1 20.32 -38.20 11.10
N ILE A 2 19.24 -38.55 11.80
CA ILE A 2 18.07 -37.65 11.99
C ILE A 2 17.94 -37.12 13.44
N LYS A 3 18.75 -37.60 14.39
CA LYS A 3 18.59 -37.27 15.82
C LYS A 3 19.34 -36.02 16.32
N LYS A 4 20.12 -35.31 15.49
CA LYS A 4 20.86 -34.10 15.92
C LYS A 4 20.17 -32.76 15.59
N HIS A 5 19.16 -32.74 14.71
CA HIS A 5 18.45 -31.50 14.35
C HIS A 5 17.15 -31.26 15.13
N LEU A 6 16.66 -32.23 15.91
CA LEU A 6 15.45 -32.11 16.72
C LEU A 6 15.68 -31.39 18.08
N ILE A 7 16.93 -31.24 18.51
CA ILE A 7 17.27 -30.59 19.78
C ILE A 7 17.54 -29.07 19.60
N ALA A 8 17.91 -28.62 18.40
CA ALA A 8 18.16 -27.20 18.14
C ALA A 8 16.87 -26.36 17.96
N CYS A 9 15.77 -26.98 17.51
CA CYS A 9 14.49 -26.28 17.32
C CYS A 9 13.63 -26.17 18.60
N SER A 10 13.89 -26.96 19.64
CA SER A 10 13.14 -26.90 20.91
C SER A 10 13.66 -25.84 21.88
N VAL A 11 14.94 -25.44 21.77
CA VAL A 11 15.54 -24.42 22.66
C VAL A 11 15.20 -22.98 22.24
N ILE A 12 14.96 -22.73 20.94
CA ILE A 12 14.59 -21.39 20.43
C ILE A 12 13.09 -21.09 20.67
N LEU A 13 12.24 -22.12 20.77
CA LEU A 13 10.81 -21.96 21.04
C LEU A 13 10.48 -21.76 22.54
N ALA A 14 11.39 -22.12 23.45
CA ALA A 14 11.22 -21.97 24.90
C ALA A 14 11.60 -20.57 25.44
N LEU A 15 12.37 -19.77 24.71
CA LEU A 15 12.80 -18.43 25.14
C LEU A 15 11.82 -17.29 24.81
N ILE A 16 10.73 -17.56 24.08
CA ILE A 16 9.74 -16.54 23.70
C ILE A 16 8.49 -16.57 24.62
N ILE A 17 8.39 -17.55 25.53
CA ILE A 17 7.22 -17.72 26.41
C ILE A 17 7.45 -17.21 27.85
N SER A 18 8.67 -16.87 28.27
CA SER A 18 8.97 -16.45 29.66
C SER A 18 9.03 -14.93 29.93
N SER A 19 8.78 -14.04 28.97
CA SER A 19 8.88 -12.58 29.24
C SER A 19 7.56 -11.86 29.56
N LYS A 20 6.48 -12.61 29.83
CA LYS A 20 5.22 -12.03 30.32
C LYS A 20 4.75 -12.82 31.53
N ILE A 21 5.09 -12.33 32.72
CA ILE A 21 4.30 -12.30 33.97
C ILE A 21 5.27 -11.88 35.08
N PHE A 22 5.26 -10.60 35.47
CA PHE A 22 5.18 -10.20 36.87
C PHE A 22 4.87 -8.70 36.96
N ILE A 23 3.69 -8.40 37.48
CA ILE A 23 3.28 -7.08 37.97
C ILE A 23 3.49 -7.13 39.49
N SER A 24 4.21 -6.18 40.09
CA SER A 24 3.68 -5.31 41.17
C SER A 24 4.80 -4.58 41.93
N ARG A 25 4.61 -3.25 42.01
CA ARG A 25 4.92 -2.25 43.06
C ARG A 25 6.29 -2.25 43.75
N ASN A 26 6.95 -1.09 43.66
CA ASN A 26 7.45 -0.39 44.84
C ASN A 26 7.16 1.10 44.71
N ALA A 27 6.51 1.64 45.75
CA ALA A 27 6.30 3.06 45.95
C ALA A 27 7.60 3.68 46.49
N ALA A 28 8.01 4.81 45.92
CA ALA A 28 8.96 5.70 46.54
C ALA A 28 8.33 7.11 46.51
N THR A 29 7.95 7.55 47.70
CA THR A 29 7.51 8.91 48.01
C THR A 29 8.68 9.87 47.87
N HIS A 30 8.55 10.86 46.99
CA HIS A 30 9.30 12.11 47.11
C HIS A 30 8.33 13.28 46.96
N ASN A 31 8.08 13.93 48.09
CA ASN A 31 7.42 15.22 48.16
C ASN A 31 8.36 16.28 47.59
N ASN A 32 7.92 17.01 46.58
CA ASN A 32 8.45 18.34 46.28
C ASN A 32 7.27 19.25 45.95
N SER A 33 7.01 20.15 46.90
CA SER A 33 6.01 21.21 46.86
C SER A 33 6.42 22.31 45.90
N PHE A 34 5.61 22.62 44.88
CA PHE A 34 5.58 23.94 44.24
C PHE A 34 4.15 24.25 43.73
N PRO A 35 3.75 25.55 43.70
CA PRO A 35 2.36 25.97 43.88
C PRO A 35 1.43 25.73 42.69
N GLN A 36 0.17 25.45 43.03
CA GLN A 36 -0.97 25.42 42.12
C GLN A 36 -1.40 26.84 41.75
N THR A 37 -1.52 27.11 40.45
CA THR A 37 -2.59 27.84 39.73
C THR A 37 -2.00 28.64 38.57
N VAL A 38 -2.24 28.16 37.35
CA VAL A 38 -2.22 28.98 36.14
C VAL A 38 -3.50 28.63 35.40
N ASP A 39 -4.45 29.55 35.40
CA ASP A 39 -5.72 29.42 34.69
C ASP A 39 -5.44 29.42 33.18
N PHE A 40 -5.53 28.25 32.55
CA PHE A 40 -5.60 28.15 31.11
C PHE A 40 -7.08 28.13 30.68
N PRO A 41 -7.51 29.02 29.77
CA PRO A 41 -8.87 28.97 29.26
C PRO A 41 -9.11 27.61 28.60
N SER A 42 -10.15 26.92 29.08
CA SER A 42 -10.57 25.61 28.59
C SER A 42 -10.74 25.63 27.06
N PRO A 43 -9.96 24.84 26.30
CA PRO A 43 -10.21 24.66 24.89
C PRO A 43 -11.59 24.04 24.73
N GLN A 44 -12.56 24.81 24.21
CA GLN A 44 -13.86 24.26 23.86
C GLN A 44 -13.65 23.13 22.85
N GLU A 45 -13.87 21.90 23.32
CA GLU A 45 -13.87 20.71 22.49
C GLU A 45 -14.91 20.89 21.38
N LYS A 46 -14.45 21.17 20.17
CA LYS A 46 -15.27 20.96 18.97
C LYS A 46 -15.71 19.50 19.00
N LYS A 47 -17.01 19.25 19.21
CA LYS A 47 -17.66 17.96 18.97
C LYS A 47 -17.30 17.48 17.56
N VAL A 48 -16.27 16.64 17.45
CA VAL A 48 -15.96 15.93 16.22
C VAL A 48 -17.10 14.93 16.01
N SER A 49 -17.95 15.23 15.05
CA SER A 49 -19.04 14.36 14.59
C SER A 49 -18.52 12.93 14.44
N SER A 50 -19.11 12.00 15.21
CA SER A 50 -18.72 10.59 15.29
C SER A 50 -19.18 9.79 14.06
N SER A 51 -18.89 10.25 12.84
CA SER A 51 -19.12 9.47 11.64
C SER A 51 -18.22 8.24 11.67
N LYS A 52 -18.78 7.04 11.49
CA LYS A 52 -17.99 5.80 11.34
C LYS A 52 -16.88 6.02 10.30
N PRO A 53 -15.66 5.50 10.52
CA PRO A 53 -14.58 5.65 9.55
C PRO A 53 -15.00 5.05 8.21
N GLU A 54 -14.85 5.79 7.12
CA GLU A 54 -15.08 5.29 5.75
C GLU A 54 -13.71 5.01 5.10
N PHE A 55 -13.48 3.76 4.71
CA PHE A 55 -12.26 3.38 3.99
C PHE A 55 -12.55 3.14 2.51
N ARG A 56 -11.63 3.58 1.64
CA ARG A 56 -11.75 3.51 0.19
C ARG A 56 -10.42 3.07 -0.44
N PHE A 57 -10.51 2.42 -1.59
CA PHE A 57 -9.38 2.17 -2.49
C PHE A 57 -9.78 2.55 -3.90
N ALA A 58 -9.12 3.53 -4.50
CA ALA A 58 -9.40 4.01 -5.85
C ALA A 58 -10.90 4.29 -6.06
N ASP A 59 -11.47 5.09 -5.16
CA ASP A 59 -12.89 5.46 -5.11
C ASP A 59 -13.91 4.33 -4.89
N GLU A 60 -13.45 3.11 -4.65
CA GLU A 60 -14.29 1.97 -4.27
C GLU A 60 -14.39 1.88 -2.74
N LYS A 61 -15.61 1.90 -2.19
CA LYS A 61 -15.83 1.80 -0.73
C LYS A 61 -15.56 0.39 -0.22
N VAL A 62 -14.92 0.30 0.94
CA VAL A 62 -14.87 -0.94 1.73
C VAL A 62 -16.21 -1.10 2.47
N PRO A 63 -16.98 -2.18 2.24
CA PRO A 63 -18.33 -2.34 2.79
C PRO A 63 -18.31 -2.74 4.27
N LEU A 64 -18.04 -1.78 5.15
CA LEU A 64 -17.88 -2.01 6.60
C LEU A 64 -19.18 -2.40 7.34
N HIS A 65 -20.35 -2.27 6.70
CA HIS A 65 -21.60 -2.83 7.23
C HIS A 65 -21.55 -4.36 7.31
N ASN A 66 -20.71 -5.02 6.50
CA ASN A 66 -20.46 -6.44 6.61
C ASN A 66 -19.47 -6.72 7.75
N LYS A 67 -19.93 -7.41 8.79
CA LYS A 67 -19.13 -7.74 9.98
C LYS A 67 -17.82 -8.47 9.64
N LYS A 68 -17.81 -9.38 8.66
CA LYS A 68 -16.59 -10.10 8.24
C LYS A 68 -15.57 -9.15 7.61
N VAL A 69 -16.03 -8.23 6.76
CA VAL A 69 -15.21 -7.20 6.13
C VAL A 69 -14.65 -6.24 7.18
N SER A 70 -15.49 -5.73 8.07
CA SER A 70 -15.07 -4.83 9.15
C SER A 70 -14.02 -5.48 10.06
N LEU A 71 -14.25 -6.71 10.53
CA LEU A 71 -13.27 -7.43 11.37
C LEU A 71 -11.95 -7.66 10.65
N LYS A 72 -11.99 -7.96 9.34
CA LYS A 72 -10.80 -8.14 8.53
C LYS A 72 -10.04 -6.83 8.35
N MET A 73 -10.74 -5.73 8.08
CA MET A 73 -10.15 -4.39 7.96
C MET A 73 -9.48 -3.97 9.27
N SER A 74 -10.17 -4.11 10.41
CA SER A 74 -9.60 -3.79 11.73
C SER A 74 -8.36 -4.63 12.04
N ARG A 75 -8.35 -5.91 11.65
CA ARG A 75 -7.17 -6.78 11.79
C ARG A 75 -5.98 -6.23 10.99
N TYR A 76 -6.17 -5.81 9.74
CA TYR A 76 -5.09 -5.27 8.91
C TYR A 76 -4.59 -3.91 9.40
N LEU A 77 -5.49 -3.03 9.85
CA LEU A 77 -5.08 -1.77 10.49
C LEU A 77 -4.24 -1.99 11.74
N LYS A 78 -4.63 -2.96 12.59
CA LYS A 78 -3.87 -3.30 13.80
C LYS A 78 -2.51 -3.91 13.47
N ALA A 79 -2.47 -4.88 12.56
CA ALA A 79 -1.24 -5.60 12.16
C ALA A 79 -0.21 -4.67 11.50
N ASN A 80 -0.67 -3.58 10.88
CA ASN A 80 0.19 -2.63 10.20
C ASN A 80 0.45 -1.35 11.02
N SER A 81 -0.12 -1.21 12.22
CA SER A 81 0.06 -0.02 13.07
C SER A 81 1.53 0.24 13.42
N PHE A 82 1.87 1.49 13.74
CA PHE A 82 3.26 1.97 13.90
C PHE A 82 4.11 1.21 14.93
N LYS A 83 3.51 0.45 15.85
CA LYS A 83 4.26 -0.42 16.78
C LYS A 83 5.16 -1.44 16.06
N HIS A 84 5.05 -1.56 14.74
CA HIS A 84 5.90 -2.39 13.89
C HIS A 84 6.95 -1.56 13.12
N ILE A 85 8.25 -1.84 13.36
CA ILE A 85 9.43 -1.23 12.69
C ILE A 85 9.30 -1.25 11.15
N GLN A 86 8.62 -2.26 10.61
CA GLN A 86 8.40 -2.37 9.17
C GLN A 86 7.57 -1.21 8.61
N THR A 87 6.54 -0.75 9.31
CA THR A 87 5.66 0.32 8.84
C THR A 87 6.38 1.68 8.79
N ASP A 88 7.24 1.97 9.76
CA ASP A 88 8.08 3.18 9.78
C ASP A 88 8.99 3.25 8.55
N ARG A 89 9.69 2.13 8.24
CA ARG A 89 10.52 2.02 7.04
C ARG A 89 9.70 2.23 5.77
N LEU A 90 8.52 1.62 5.68
CA LEU A 90 7.62 1.79 4.53
C LEU A 90 7.17 3.24 4.37
N HIS A 91 6.90 3.96 5.47
CA HIS A 91 6.57 5.39 5.43
C HIS A 91 7.72 6.20 4.84
N HIS A 92 8.94 6.00 5.32
CA HIS A 92 10.11 6.69 4.79
C HIS A 92 10.35 6.41 3.31
N THR A 93 10.18 5.15 2.89
CA THR A 93 10.34 4.80 1.47
C THR A 93 9.22 5.38 0.60
N ALA A 94 7.97 5.38 1.09
CA ALA A 94 6.86 6.06 0.45
C ALA A 94 7.15 7.56 0.28
N ALA A 95 7.65 8.23 1.33
CA ALA A 95 7.98 9.65 1.31
C ALA A 95 9.03 10.00 0.24
N ARG A 96 9.94 9.06 -0.04
CA ARG A 96 10.98 9.22 -1.05
C ARG A 96 10.46 9.02 -2.48
N TRP A 97 9.65 7.99 -2.72
CA TRP A 97 9.37 7.53 -4.09
C TRP A 97 7.97 7.84 -4.60
N PHE A 98 6.99 8.13 -3.75
CA PHE A 98 5.66 8.54 -4.20
C PHE A 98 5.69 9.76 -5.14
N PRO A 99 6.50 10.82 -4.90
CA PRO A 99 6.60 11.95 -5.83
C PRO A 99 7.09 11.58 -7.25
N VAL A 100 7.75 10.41 -7.42
CA VAL A 100 8.16 9.89 -8.72
C VAL A 100 7.03 9.11 -9.39
N ILE A 101 6.24 8.36 -8.61
CA ILE A 101 5.19 7.45 -9.09
C ILE A 101 3.90 8.21 -9.43
N GLU A 102 3.47 9.12 -8.55
CA GLU A 102 2.24 9.90 -8.65
C GLU A 102 2.04 10.59 -10.02
N PRO A 103 3.02 11.34 -10.56
CA PRO A 103 2.85 11.98 -11.87
C PRO A 103 2.73 10.97 -13.03
N ILE A 104 3.32 9.78 -12.90
CA ILE A 104 3.21 8.74 -13.93
C ILE A 104 1.82 8.11 -13.90
N LEU A 105 1.30 7.79 -12.71
CA LEU A 105 -0.07 7.28 -12.53
C LEU A 105 -1.09 8.28 -13.09
N LYS A 106 -0.96 9.56 -12.70
CA LYS A 106 -1.83 10.64 -13.19
C LYS A 106 -1.81 10.75 -14.71
N ARG A 107 -0.62 10.70 -15.34
CA ARG A 107 -0.48 10.74 -16.80
C ARG A 107 -1.21 9.60 -17.51
N HIS A 108 -1.34 8.44 -16.87
CA HIS A 108 -1.97 7.26 -17.46
C HIS A 108 -3.43 7.07 -17.03
N GLY A 109 -4.00 8.02 -16.29
CA GLY A 109 -5.38 7.92 -15.78
C GLY A 109 -5.57 6.80 -14.74
N ILE A 110 -4.51 6.43 -14.03
CA ILE A 110 -4.58 5.42 -12.96
C ILE A 110 -4.82 6.13 -11.63
N PRO A 111 -5.77 5.67 -10.79
CA PRO A 111 -5.99 6.21 -9.46
C PRO A 111 -4.72 6.21 -8.62
N GLU A 112 -4.48 7.31 -7.92
CA GLU A 112 -3.24 7.53 -7.18
C GLU A 112 -3.00 6.47 -6.09
N ASP A 113 -4.08 5.88 -5.54
CA ASP A 113 -4.05 4.78 -4.58
C ASP A 113 -3.23 3.57 -5.06
N PHE A 114 -3.01 3.39 -6.37
CA PHE A 114 -2.14 2.33 -6.87
C PHE A 114 -0.66 2.54 -6.55
N LYS A 115 -0.23 3.72 -6.06
CA LYS A 115 1.13 3.92 -5.54
C LYS A 115 1.45 3.03 -4.33
N TYR A 116 0.43 2.55 -3.62
CA TYR A 116 0.58 1.60 -2.52
C TYR A 116 0.85 0.16 -2.97
N VAL A 117 0.63 -0.19 -4.24
CA VAL A 117 0.97 -1.52 -4.78
C VAL A 117 2.47 -1.79 -4.70
N PRO A 118 3.38 -1.01 -5.31
CA PRO A 118 4.80 -1.30 -5.24
C PRO A 118 5.36 -1.19 -3.80
N LEU A 119 4.70 -0.42 -2.93
CA LEU A 119 5.01 -0.38 -1.51
C LEU A 119 4.65 -1.71 -0.81
N VAL A 120 3.49 -2.29 -1.08
CA VAL A 120 3.09 -3.60 -0.51
C VAL A 120 3.88 -4.75 -1.12
N GLU A 121 4.22 -4.67 -2.41
CA GLU A 121 4.92 -5.73 -3.15
C GLU A 121 6.40 -5.85 -2.78
N SER A 122 7.14 -4.74 -2.77
CA SER A 122 8.60 -4.75 -2.58
C SER A 122 9.09 -3.86 -1.45
N GLY A 123 8.18 -3.17 -0.76
CA GLY A 123 8.56 -2.06 0.12
C GLY A 123 9.21 -0.90 -0.63
N LEU A 124 9.03 -0.83 -1.96
CA LEU A 124 9.73 0.09 -2.86
C LEU A 124 11.27 -0.04 -2.81
N LEU A 125 11.77 -1.26 -2.64
CA LEU A 125 13.20 -1.57 -2.57
C LEU A 125 13.75 -2.36 -3.77
N GLY A 126 12.89 -2.70 -4.74
CA GLY A 126 13.29 -3.54 -5.88
C GLY A 126 13.52 -5.00 -5.50
N GLY A 127 14.49 -5.66 -6.15
CA GLY A 127 14.90 -7.04 -5.84
C GLY A 127 14.01 -8.11 -6.50
N THR A 128 14.41 -9.38 -6.35
CA THR A 128 13.74 -10.52 -6.99
C THR A 128 13.28 -11.52 -5.94
N SER A 129 12.01 -11.88 -5.97
CA SER A 129 11.44 -12.91 -5.10
C SER A 129 11.91 -14.32 -5.52
N PRO A 130 11.84 -15.32 -4.61
CA PRO A 130 12.15 -16.71 -4.95
C PRO A 130 11.33 -17.28 -6.12
N LYS A 131 10.15 -16.71 -6.39
CA LYS A 131 9.26 -17.12 -7.49
C LYS A 131 9.58 -16.42 -8.82
N GLY A 132 10.54 -15.49 -8.85
CA GLY A 132 10.98 -14.80 -10.06
C GLY A 132 10.28 -13.46 -10.35
N ALA A 133 9.32 -13.05 -9.52
CA ALA A 133 8.79 -11.68 -9.54
C ALA A 133 9.91 -10.69 -9.16
N SER A 134 10.05 -9.58 -9.87
CA SER A 134 11.23 -8.69 -9.75
C SER A 134 10.84 -7.22 -9.79
N GLY A 135 11.68 -6.40 -9.16
CA GLY A 135 11.62 -4.95 -9.21
C GLY A 135 10.61 -4.34 -8.24
N TYR A 136 10.43 -3.02 -8.35
CA TYR A 136 9.57 -2.25 -7.44
C TYR A 136 8.11 -2.73 -7.46
N TRP A 137 7.64 -3.09 -8.66
CA TRP A 137 6.26 -3.53 -8.91
C TRP A 137 6.10 -5.06 -8.89
N GLN A 138 7.17 -5.81 -8.56
CA GLN A 138 7.20 -7.28 -8.52
C GLN A 138 6.56 -7.96 -9.75
N PHE A 139 6.97 -7.54 -10.95
CA PHE A 139 6.48 -8.17 -12.16
C PHE A 139 7.08 -9.56 -12.38
N MET A 140 6.24 -10.51 -12.79
CA MET A 140 6.71 -11.74 -13.43
C MET A 140 7.36 -11.43 -14.78
N PRO A 141 8.40 -12.19 -15.21
CA PRO A 141 9.14 -11.88 -16.43
C PRO A 141 8.25 -11.78 -17.68
N GLN A 142 7.27 -12.69 -17.80
CA GLN A 142 6.36 -12.70 -18.95
C GLN A 142 5.47 -11.46 -18.97
N THR A 143 4.82 -11.15 -17.85
CA THR A 143 3.97 -9.95 -17.71
C THR A 143 4.77 -8.68 -17.98
N ALA A 144 5.99 -8.56 -17.43
CA ALA A 144 6.86 -7.43 -17.70
C ALA A 144 7.12 -7.22 -19.20
N ARG A 145 7.45 -8.29 -19.93
CA ARG A 145 7.67 -8.23 -21.38
C ARG A 145 6.41 -7.83 -22.13
N THR A 146 5.25 -8.41 -21.78
CA THR A 146 3.95 -8.06 -22.36
C THR A 146 3.66 -6.55 -22.27
N TYR A 147 4.07 -5.90 -21.18
CA TYR A 147 3.86 -4.46 -20.96
C TYR A 147 5.04 -3.56 -21.34
N GLY A 148 6.02 -4.11 -22.06
CA GLY A 148 7.07 -3.36 -22.75
C GLY A 148 8.36 -3.17 -21.97
N LEU A 149 8.62 -3.98 -20.93
CA LEU A 149 9.91 -4.03 -20.24
C LEU A 149 10.83 -5.05 -20.91
N ARG A 150 12.11 -4.70 -21.05
CA ARG A 150 13.16 -5.66 -21.43
C ARG A 150 13.57 -6.47 -20.20
N VAL A 151 13.43 -7.78 -20.32
CA VAL A 151 13.82 -8.75 -19.30
C VAL A 151 14.60 -9.88 -19.98
N ASN A 152 15.92 -9.84 -19.87
CA ASN A 152 16.86 -10.84 -20.38
C ASN A 152 18.06 -10.97 -19.41
N LYS A 153 19.07 -11.79 -19.77
CA LYS A 153 20.21 -12.08 -18.89
C LYS A 153 21.04 -10.84 -18.51
N SER A 154 21.07 -9.82 -19.38
CA SER A 154 21.93 -8.64 -19.20
C SER A 154 21.14 -7.43 -18.69
N ILE A 155 19.83 -7.38 -18.94
CA ILE A 155 18.97 -6.23 -18.66
C ILE A 155 17.68 -6.72 -18.00
N ASP A 156 17.38 -6.20 -16.81
CA ASP A 156 16.10 -6.38 -16.14
C ASP A 156 15.46 -5.02 -15.80
N GLU A 157 14.66 -4.47 -16.72
CA GLU A 157 14.01 -3.17 -16.55
C GLU A 157 12.88 -3.17 -15.51
N ARG A 158 12.55 -4.33 -14.93
CA ARG A 158 11.69 -4.39 -13.75
C ARG A 158 12.33 -3.64 -12.56
N GLN A 159 13.66 -3.61 -12.50
CA GLN A 159 14.45 -2.90 -11.47
C GLN A 159 14.55 -1.38 -11.71
N ASP A 160 13.99 -0.85 -12.81
CA ASP A 160 13.90 0.60 -13.04
C ASP A 160 12.53 1.11 -12.57
N LEU A 161 12.49 1.97 -11.57
CA LEU A 161 11.23 2.47 -10.98
C LEU A 161 10.34 3.16 -12.01
N LYS A 162 10.90 4.02 -12.88
CA LYS A 162 10.11 4.80 -13.83
C LYS A 162 9.56 3.89 -14.93
N LYS A 163 10.40 3.04 -15.52
CA LYS A 163 9.99 2.11 -16.57
C LYS A 163 8.96 1.11 -16.06
N SER A 164 9.23 0.49 -14.91
CA SER A 164 8.29 -0.45 -14.29
C SER A 164 6.97 0.21 -13.89
N THR A 165 6.97 1.48 -13.46
CA THR A 165 5.73 2.22 -13.18
C THR A 165 4.91 2.47 -14.46
N VAL A 166 5.55 2.80 -15.58
CA VAL A 166 4.85 2.93 -16.88
C VAL A 166 4.25 1.59 -17.32
N ALA A 167 5.01 0.50 -17.19
CA ALA A 167 4.51 -0.85 -17.49
C ALA A 167 3.34 -1.24 -16.57
N ALA A 168 3.42 -0.92 -15.27
CA ALA A 168 2.32 -1.10 -14.32
C ALA A 168 1.08 -0.32 -14.71
N CYS A 169 1.21 0.93 -15.14
CA CYS A 169 0.06 1.70 -15.62
C CYS A 169 -0.63 1.03 -16.81
N ARG A 170 0.15 0.49 -17.77
CA ARG A 170 -0.40 -0.23 -18.93
C ARG A 170 -1.13 -1.49 -18.50
N TYR A 171 -0.57 -2.24 -17.56
CA TYR A 171 -1.20 -3.45 -17.02
C TYR A 171 -2.47 -3.14 -16.24
N LEU A 172 -2.43 -2.18 -15.31
CA LEU A 172 -3.61 -1.77 -14.54
C LEU A 172 -4.74 -1.29 -15.44
N ARG A 173 -4.42 -0.58 -16.53
CA ARG A 173 -5.41 -0.16 -17.53
C ARG A 173 -6.02 -1.34 -18.29
N SER A 174 -5.23 -2.35 -18.67
CA SER A 174 -5.79 -3.54 -19.34
C SER A 174 -6.68 -4.34 -18.39
N LEU A 175 -6.26 -4.50 -17.12
CA LEU A 175 -7.09 -5.11 -16.07
C LEU A 175 -8.39 -4.32 -15.85
N TYR A 176 -8.33 -2.98 -15.83
CA TYR A 176 -9.53 -2.17 -15.64
C TYR A 176 -10.50 -2.29 -16.81
N LYS A 177 -10.00 -2.35 -18.06
CA LYS A 177 -10.83 -2.62 -19.24
C LYS A 177 -11.59 -3.95 -19.11
N GLU A 178 -10.99 -4.96 -18.49
CA GLU A 178 -11.63 -6.27 -18.31
C GLU A 178 -12.60 -6.30 -17.13
N PHE A 179 -12.17 -5.81 -15.97
CA PHE A 179 -12.91 -6.00 -14.72
C PHE A 179 -13.85 -4.83 -14.37
N ASN A 180 -13.55 -3.63 -14.87
CA ASN A 180 -14.29 -2.39 -14.62
C ASN A 180 -14.59 -2.12 -13.13
N ASN A 181 -13.63 -2.47 -12.26
CA ASN A 181 -13.72 -2.23 -10.82
C ASN A 181 -12.31 -2.26 -10.22
N TRP A 182 -11.92 -1.21 -9.50
CA TRP A 182 -10.53 -1.08 -9.06
C TRP A 182 -10.11 -2.08 -7.99
N THR A 183 -11.04 -2.56 -7.15
CA THR A 183 -10.73 -3.61 -6.17
C THR A 183 -10.52 -4.97 -6.83
N LEU A 184 -11.24 -5.25 -7.92
CA LEU A 184 -10.98 -6.43 -8.75
C LEU A 184 -9.67 -6.30 -9.53
N VAL A 185 -9.34 -5.10 -10.04
CA VAL A 185 -8.04 -4.84 -10.68
C VAL A 185 -6.88 -5.11 -9.71
N ALA A 186 -6.95 -4.62 -8.48
CA ALA A 186 -5.93 -4.92 -7.47
C ALA A 186 -5.84 -6.42 -7.17
N ALA A 187 -6.97 -7.13 -7.10
CA ALA A 187 -6.98 -8.57 -6.93
C ALA A 187 -6.34 -9.31 -8.12
N ALA A 188 -6.65 -8.91 -9.35
CA ALA A 188 -6.10 -9.47 -10.57
C ALA A 188 -4.59 -9.23 -10.68
N TYR A 189 -4.12 -8.05 -10.28
CA TYR A 189 -2.70 -7.75 -10.23
C TYR A 189 -1.94 -8.75 -9.35
N ASN A 190 -2.51 -9.13 -8.21
CA ASN A 190 -1.88 -10.08 -7.28
C ASN A 190 -1.96 -11.54 -7.72
N ILE A 191 -3.10 -12.00 -8.26
CA ILE A 191 -3.33 -13.43 -8.57
C ILE A 191 -3.21 -13.79 -10.07
N GLY A 192 -3.10 -12.78 -10.92
CA GLY A 192 -3.22 -12.88 -12.38
C GLY A 192 -4.67 -12.77 -12.86
N GLU A 193 -4.85 -12.15 -14.03
CA GLU A 193 -6.15 -11.91 -14.66
C GLU A 193 -6.93 -13.19 -14.95
N ASN A 194 -6.26 -14.24 -15.46
CA ASN A 194 -6.90 -15.51 -15.79
C ASN A 194 -7.45 -16.20 -14.53
N SER A 195 -6.66 -16.22 -13.46
CA SER A 195 -7.07 -16.79 -12.18
C SER A 195 -8.27 -16.03 -11.60
N LEU A 196 -8.25 -14.70 -11.63
CA LEU A 196 -9.38 -13.92 -11.14
C LEU A 196 -10.64 -14.16 -11.99
N ARG A 197 -10.50 -14.16 -13.32
CA ARG A 197 -11.60 -14.43 -14.25
C ARG A 197 -12.26 -15.78 -13.96
N GLN A 198 -11.46 -16.84 -13.81
CA GLN A 198 -11.96 -18.17 -13.45
C GLN A 198 -12.73 -18.15 -12.13
N GLN A 199 -12.21 -17.48 -11.09
CA GLN A 199 -12.88 -17.38 -9.79
C GLN A 199 -14.18 -16.56 -9.87
N MET A 200 -14.21 -15.48 -10.66
CA MET A 200 -15.41 -14.67 -10.88
C MET A 200 -16.50 -15.48 -11.59
N THR A 201 -16.14 -16.21 -12.65
CA THR A 201 -17.06 -17.05 -13.41
C THR A 201 -17.60 -18.19 -12.53
N ALA A 202 -16.72 -18.92 -11.84
CA ALA A 202 -17.13 -20.05 -11.01
C ALA A 202 -18.03 -19.66 -9.83
N GLN A 203 -17.89 -18.44 -9.31
CA GLN A 203 -18.65 -17.97 -8.15
C GLN A 203 -19.82 -17.06 -8.49
N GLY A 204 -19.97 -16.63 -9.76
CA GLY A 204 -21.01 -15.68 -10.15
C GLY A 204 -20.91 -14.32 -9.43
N HIS A 205 -19.70 -13.88 -9.08
CA HIS A 205 -19.49 -12.68 -8.28
C HIS A 205 -18.52 -11.71 -8.96
N ARG A 206 -18.96 -10.45 -9.10
CA ARG A 206 -18.14 -9.31 -9.58
C ARG A 206 -17.84 -8.30 -8.47
N ASN A 207 -17.72 -8.77 -7.24
CA ASN A 207 -17.42 -7.93 -6.08
C ASN A 207 -16.36 -8.60 -5.22
N TYR A 208 -15.18 -7.99 -5.13
CA TYR A 208 -14.05 -8.50 -4.37
C TYR A 208 -14.41 -8.95 -2.95
N PHE A 209 -15.22 -8.16 -2.24
CA PHE A 209 -15.57 -8.41 -0.85
C PHE A 209 -16.56 -9.58 -0.67
N LYS A 210 -17.20 -10.03 -1.75
CA LYS A 210 -18.09 -11.21 -1.76
C LYS A 210 -17.39 -12.47 -2.26
N MET A 211 -16.24 -12.34 -2.94
CA MET A 211 -15.53 -13.47 -3.51
C MET A 211 -14.76 -14.30 -2.47
N ARG A 212 -14.77 -15.61 -2.65
CA ARG A 212 -13.95 -16.59 -1.93
C ARG A 212 -12.62 -16.75 -2.65
N LEU A 213 -11.67 -15.87 -2.36
CA LEU A 213 -10.32 -15.91 -2.91
C LEU A 213 -9.35 -16.64 -1.96
N ASN A 214 -8.19 -17.04 -2.47
CA ASN A 214 -7.12 -17.58 -1.63
C ASN A 214 -6.70 -16.56 -0.54
N ARG A 215 -6.01 -17.03 0.51
CA ARG A 215 -5.67 -16.20 1.68
C ARG A 215 -4.91 -14.91 1.30
N GLU A 216 -3.99 -15.00 0.34
CA GLU A 216 -3.16 -13.90 -0.10
C GLU A 216 -4.00 -12.83 -0.81
N THR A 217 -4.72 -13.22 -1.87
CA THR A 217 -5.50 -12.31 -2.71
C THR A 217 -6.72 -11.77 -1.96
N ALA A 218 -7.39 -12.59 -1.14
CA ALA A 218 -8.50 -12.14 -0.29
C ALA A 218 -8.07 -11.07 0.73
N SER A 219 -6.77 -10.94 0.99
CA SER A 219 -6.19 -9.99 1.92
C SER A 219 -5.64 -8.74 1.25
N TYR A 220 -5.40 -8.79 -0.06
CA TYR A 220 -4.60 -7.81 -0.78
C TYR A 220 -5.15 -6.39 -0.71
N VAL A 221 -6.45 -6.18 -1.00
CA VAL A 221 -7.07 -4.85 -0.93
C VAL A 221 -7.04 -4.30 0.51
N TYR A 222 -7.21 -5.15 1.52
CA TYR A 222 -7.12 -4.72 2.92
C TYR A 222 -5.70 -4.28 3.30
N LYS A 223 -4.66 -4.91 2.75
CA LYS A 223 -3.27 -4.46 2.91
C LYS A 223 -3.08 -3.08 2.29
N LEU A 224 -3.54 -2.87 1.06
CA LEU A 224 -3.44 -1.59 0.36
C LEU A 224 -4.15 -0.46 1.13
N VAL A 225 -5.41 -0.69 1.50
CA VAL A 225 -6.22 0.28 2.27
C VAL A 225 -5.61 0.58 3.63
N SER A 226 -5.10 -0.43 4.34
CA SER A 226 -4.47 -0.20 5.65
C SER A 226 -3.14 0.56 5.53
N MET A 227 -2.32 0.26 4.51
CA MET A 227 -1.11 1.04 4.24
C MET A 227 -1.43 2.50 3.92
N LYS A 228 -2.43 2.73 3.07
CA LYS A 228 -2.94 4.06 2.74
C LYS A 228 -3.34 4.82 4.01
N GLU A 229 -4.28 4.26 4.76
CA GLU A 229 -4.82 4.90 5.97
C GLU A 229 -3.73 5.25 6.98
N ILE A 230 -2.76 4.37 7.19
CA ILE A 230 -1.70 4.57 8.18
C ILE A 230 -0.68 5.62 7.74
N ILE A 231 -0.31 5.63 6.46
CA ILE A 231 0.65 6.61 5.92
C ILE A 231 0.02 8.00 5.81
N GLU A 232 -1.26 8.08 5.49
CA GLU A 232 -2.01 9.35 5.38
C GLU A 232 -2.41 9.91 6.75
N ASN A 233 -2.62 9.04 7.75
CA ASN A 233 -3.02 9.45 9.12
C ASN A 233 -2.03 8.97 10.19
N PRO A 234 -0.73 9.28 10.09
CA PRO A 234 0.30 8.67 10.93
C PRO A 234 0.08 8.91 12.43
N LEU A 235 -0.31 10.11 12.83
CA LEU A 235 -0.55 10.43 14.25
C LEU A 235 -1.65 9.54 14.87
N LYS A 236 -2.73 9.26 14.12
CA LYS A 236 -3.82 8.38 14.54
C LYS A 236 -3.36 6.94 14.79
N TYR A 237 -2.29 6.52 14.11
CA TYR A 237 -1.77 5.15 14.18
C TYR A 237 -0.49 5.02 15.02
N GLY A 238 -0.18 6.03 15.83
CA GLY A 238 0.84 5.95 16.88
C GLY A 238 2.20 6.53 16.51
N TYR A 239 2.33 7.22 15.37
CA TYR A 239 3.53 7.99 15.08
C TYR A 239 3.63 9.18 16.03
N ALA A 240 4.81 9.40 16.61
CA ALA A 240 5.04 10.54 17.50
C ALA A 240 5.07 11.85 16.70
N ALA A 241 4.46 12.91 17.22
CA ALA A 241 4.43 14.24 16.59
C ALA A 241 5.83 14.80 16.26
N ARG A 242 6.86 14.33 16.97
CA ARG A 242 8.28 14.69 16.75
C ARG A 242 8.93 14.08 15.50
N ASN A 243 8.25 13.18 14.78
CA ASN A 243 8.77 12.64 13.52
C ASN A 243 8.57 13.68 12.40
N LYS A 244 9.49 14.63 12.25
CA LYS A 244 9.42 15.78 11.32
C LYS A 244 9.34 15.45 9.81
N ASN A 245 9.35 14.16 9.43
CA ASN A 245 9.42 13.71 8.03
C ASN A 245 8.18 12.92 7.58
N LEU A 246 7.06 13.03 8.29
CA LEU A 246 5.83 12.31 7.92
C LEU A 246 5.18 12.95 6.69
N LEU A 247 4.85 12.13 5.70
CA LEU A 247 4.13 12.57 4.48
C LEU A 247 2.88 13.42 4.76
N ALA A 248 2.10 13.06 5.78
CA ALA A 248 0.90 13.82 6.15
C ALA A 248 1.20 15.27 6.60
N GLN A 249 2.39 15.52 7.16
CA GLN A 249 2.81 16.87 7.56
C GLN A 249 3.28 17.71 6.34
N LYS A 250 3.85 17.09 5.31
CA LYS A 250 4.29 17.80 4.07
C LYS A 250 3.14 18.29 3.19
N VAL A 251 1.94 17.73 3.30
CA VAL A 251 0.79 18.15 2.48
C VAL A 251 0.22 19.50 2.94
N GLN A 252 0.43 19.87 4.21
CA GLN A 252 0.00 21.17 4.75
C GLN A 252 0.91 22.35 4.36
N ASP A 253 2.13 22.08 3.90
CA ASP A 253 3.13 23.10 3.53
C ASP A 253 3.53 23.02 2.03
N LYS A 254 2.59 23.13 1.08
CA LYS A 254 2.94 23.13 -0.36
C LYS A 254 3.32 24.52 -0.88
N PRO A 255 4.55 24.74 -1.39
CA PRO A 255 4.80 25.77 -2.39
C PRO A 255 4.31 25.31 -3.78
N GLU A 256 3.96 26.29 -4.63
CA GLU A 256 3.41 26.18 -6.01
C GLU A 256 4.04 25.08 -6.90
N PRO A 257 3.30 24.52 -7.89
CA PRO A 257 3.78 23.41 -8.71
C PRO A 257 4.99 23.83 -9.58
N LEU A 258 6.12 23.14 -9.40
CA LEU A 258 7.34 23.34 -10.19
C LEU A 258 7.07 23.17 -11.70
N LYS A 259 7.10 24.29 -12.44
CA LYS A 259 6.98 24.39 -13.91
C LYS A 259 8.17 23.81 -14.71
N HIS A 260 9.14 23.12 -14.09
CA HIS A 260 10.47 22.98 -14.70
C HIS A 260 10.92 21.58 -15.15
N PHE A 261 10.00 20.66 -15.45
CA PHE A 261 10.39 19.36 -16.02
C PHE A 261 9.53 18.96 -17.22
N LEU A 262 9.76 19.61 -18.37
CA LEU A 262 9.28 19.14 -19.66
C LEU A 262 10.41 19.25 -20.70
N SER A 263 10.93 18.10 -21.16
CA SER A 263 11.69 18.03 -22.41
C SER A 263 10.72 17.67 -23.54
N ARG A 264 10.85 18.39 -24.67
CA ARG A 264 9.96 18.40 -25.86
C ARG A 264 9.70 17.06 -26.56
N GLY A 265 10.36 15.98 -26.14
CA GLY A 265 10.23 14.66 -26.76
C GLY A 265 8.97 13.88 -26.34
N VAL A 266 8.48 14.11 -25.11
CA VAL A 266 7.40 13.28 -24.52
C VAL A 266 5.99 13.75 -24.93
N GLU A 267 5.87 14.98 -25.42
CA GLU A 267 4.59 15.59 -25.81
C GLU A 267 4.02 15.01 -27.11
N ARG A 268 4.89 14.59 -28.05
CA ARG A 268 4.47 13.99 -29.33
C ARG A 268 3.82 12.62 -29.16
N ASP A 269 4.34 11.79 -28.26
CA ASP A 269 3.78 10.46 -28.00
C ASP A 269 2.43 10.55 -27.27
N ALA A 270 2.24 11.58 -26.45
CA ALA A 270 0.98 11.85 -25.77
C ALA A 270 -0.10 12.32 -26.75
N LEU A 271 0.22 13.24 -27.67
CA LEU A 271 -0.70 13.67 -28.72
C LEU A 271 -1.10 12.50 -29.63
N LYS A 272 -0.13 11.67 -30.05
CA LYS A 272 -0.41 10.51 -30.91
C LYS A 272 -1.27 9.44 -30.23
N ALA A 273 -1.13 9.26 -28.92
CA ALA A 273 -1.96 8.35 -28.13
C ALA A 273 -3.37 8.89 -27.81
N MET A 274 -3.57 10.21 -27.92
CA MET A 274 -4.88 10.87 -27.76
C MET A 274 -5.64 11.00 -29.09
N SER A 275 -5.01 10.69 -30.24
CA SER A 275 -5.55 10.95 -31.59
C SER A 275 -5.80 9.70 -32.47
N LEU A 276 -5.90 8.49 -31.93
CA LEU A 276 -6.32 7.30 -32.68
C LEU A 276 -7.51 6.71 -31.90
N GLU A 277 -8.74 6.57 -32.40
CA GLU A 277 -9.18 6.03 -33.70
C GLU A 277 -10.53 6.68 -34.08
N GLN A 278 -10.63 7.31 -35.26
CA GLN A 278 -11.87 7.29 -36.04
C GLN A 278 -11.58 6.41 -37.27
N PRO A 279 -12.44 5.44 -37.60
CA PRO A 279 -12.26 4.66 -38.81
C PRO A 279 -12.52 5.55 -40.02
N GLU A 280 -11.54 5.69 -40.91
CA GLU A 280 -11.79 6.17 -42.27
C GLU A 280 -12.70 5.15 -42.95
N VAL A 281 -13.93 5.59 -43.23
CA VAL A 281 -14.86 4.92 -44.13
C VAL A 281 -14.37 5.20 -45.55
N MET A 282 -13.94 4.16 -46.26
CA MET A 282 -14.02 4.11 -47.73
C MET A 282 -15.06 3.05 -48.11
#